data_AF-A0A6N7HGY0-F1
#
_entry.id   AF-A0A6N7HGY0-F1
#
_cell.length_a   1.000
_cell.length_b   1.000
_cell.length_c   1.000
_cell.angle_alpha   90.00
_cell.angle_beta   90.00
_cell.angle_gamma   90.00
#
_symmetry.space_group_name_H-M   'P 1'
#
loop_
_entity.id
_entity.type
_entity.pdbx_description
1 polymer ?
#
loop_
_entity_poly.entity_id
_entity_poly.type
_entity_poly.pdbx_seq_one_letter_code
_entity_poly.pdbx_strand_id
1 'polypeptide(L)'
;MDRSGVDVCLSDPGFGIDLVVDADLRTMIMVWMGDIPFADALRTGGMVVSGRPALERAFPGWLRLSLLADVARPSGVGRVGAAP
;
A
#
# COMPACT_ATOMS: atom_id res chain seq x y z
N MET A 1 0.48 -26.28 5.92
CA MET A 1 0.63 -24.93 6.49
C MET A 1 2.07 -24.54 6.37
N ASP A 2 2.36 -23.37 5.79
CA ASP A 2 3.72 -22.88 5.68
C ASP A 2 4.28 -22.55 7.08
N ARG A 3 5.60 -22.60 7.22
CA ARG A 3 6.32 -22.60 8.51
C ARG A 3 6.57 -21.20 9.08
N SER A 4 6.07 -20.13 8.47
CA SER A 4 6.35 -18.74 8.91
C SER A 4 5.39 -18.21 9.98
N GLY A 5 4.22 -18.84 10.15
CA GLY A 5 3.19 -18.33 11.08
C GLY A 5 2.50 -17.04 10.60
N VAL A 6 2.60 -16.72 9.31
CA VAL A 6 1.94 -15.57 8.68
C VAL A 6 0.78 -16.07 7.82
N ASP A 7 -0.42 -15.59 8.10
CA ASP A 7 -1.63 -15.91 7.36
C ASP A 7 -2.26 -14.64 6.78
N VAL A 8 -2.92 -14.77 5.62
CA VAL A 8 -3.74 -13.71 5.01
C VAL A 8 -5.19 -14.15 5.01
N CYS A 9 -6.02 -13.42 5.75
CA CYS A 9 -7.45 -13.70 5.88
C CYS A 9 -8.26 -12.69 5.09
N LEU A 10 -9.19 -13.16 4.26
CA LEU A 10 -10.15 -12.29 3.56
C LEU A 10 -11.26 -11.79 4.49
N SER A 11 -11.56 -12.56 5.53
CA SER A 11 -12.56 -12.23 6.55
C SER A 11 -11.87 -12.09 7.90
N ASP A 12 -12.44 -11.26 8.78
CA ASP A 12 -11.91 -11.05 10.12
C ASP A 12 -11.87 -12.39 10.89
N PRO A 13 -10.68 -12.85 11.33
CA PRO A 13 -10.55 -14.09 12.07
C PRO A 13 -11.04 -13.99 13.53
N GLY A 14 -11.42 -12.80 14.01
CA GLY A 14 -12.00 -12.59 15.34
C GLY A 14 -10.97 -12.44 16.48
N PHE A 15 -9.72 -12.14 16.14
CA PHE A 15 -8.66 -11.84 17.11
C PHE A 15 -8.56 -10.34 17.38
N GLY A 16 -7.89 -9.96 18.47
CA GLY A 16 -7.60 -8.55 18.73
C GLY A 16 -6.70 -7.95 17.64
N ILE A 17 -7.09 -6.79 17.10
CA ILE A 17 -6.31 -6.08 16.09
C ILE A 17 -5.35 -5.11 16.78
N ASP A 18 -4.06 -5.30 16.54
CA ASP A 18 -2.99 -4.48 17.10
C ASP A 18 -2.62 -3.26 16.24
N LEU A 19 -2.93 -3.34 14.95
CA LEU A 19 -2.65 -2.33 13.94
C LEU A 19 -3.70 -2.41 12.82
N VAL A 20 -4.33 -1.28 12.51
CA VAL A 20 -5.24 -1.09 11.39
C VAL A 20 -4.56 -0.22 10.35
N VAL A 21 -4.65 -0.63 9.09
CA VAL A 21 -4.21 0.13 7.93
C VAL A 21 -5.43 0.34 7.05
N ASP A 22 -5.86 1.58 6.94
CA ASP A 22 -7.02 1.98 6.13
C ASP A 22 -6.52 2.80 4.95
N ALA A 23 -6.86 2.36 3.74
CA ALA A 23 -6.58 3.06 2.50
C ALA A 23 -7.51 2.51 1.41
N ASP A 24 -7.85 3.34 0.43
CA ASP A 24 -8.45 2.80 -0.78
C ASP A 24 -7.43 1.96 -1.57
N LEU A 25 -7.93 1.01 -2.37
CA LEU A 25 -7.10 0.09 -3.16
C LEU A 25 -6.18 0.85 -4.13
N ARG A 26 -6.61 1.98 -4.68
CA ARG A 26 -5.81 2.77 -5.63
C ARG A 26 -4.61 3.36 -4.93
N THR A 27 -4.79 3.96 -3.75
CA THR A 27 -3.72 4.53 -2.93
C THR A 27 -2.73 3.46 -2.52
N MET A 28 -3.21 2.28 -2.09
CA MET A 28 -2.33 1.16 -1.76
C MET A 28 -1.50 0.69 -2.97
N ILE A 29 -2.11 0.61 -4.15
CA ILE A 29 -1.41 0.25 -5.40
C ILE A 29 -0.36 1.31 -5.77
N MET A 30 -0.70 2.60 -5.72
CA MET A 30 0.24 3.68 -6.05
C MET A 30 1.46 3.66 -5.12
N VAL A 31 1.24 3.43 -3.82
CA VAL A 31 2.34 3.25 -2.85
C VAL A 31 3.17 2.01 -3.20
N TRP A 32 2.54 0.85 -3.40
CA TRP A 32 3.24 -0.40 -3.70
C TRP A 32 4.04 -0.35 -5.02
N MET A 33 3.52 0.37 -6.02
CA MET A 33 4.17 0.64 -7.30
C MET A 33 5.27 1.69 -7.22
N GLY A 34 5.42 2.40 -6.10
CA GLY A 34 6.36 3.52 -5.98
C GLY A 34 5.91 4.81 -6.68
N ASP A 35 4.67 4.88 -7.18
CA ASP A 35 4.13 6.08 -7.84
C ASP A 35 3.97 7.25 -6.85
N ILE A 36 3.69 6.96 -5.57
CA ILE A 36 3.71 7.95 -4.48
C ILE A 36 4.47 7.41 -3.25
N PRO A 37 5.19 8.25 -2.51
CA PRO A 37 5.80 7.86 -1.24
C PRO A 37 4.75 7.50 -0.17
N PHE A 38 5.07 6.50 0.66
CA PHE A 38 4.23 6.13 1.81
C PHE A 38 3.93 7.32 2.73
N ALA A 39 4.95 8.16 3.00
CA ALA A 39 4.79 9.35 3.84
C ALA A 39 3.82 10.37 3.25
N ASP A 40 3.72 10.47 1.93
CA ASP A 40 2.76 11.35 1.27
C ASP A 40 1.34 10.81 1.35
N ALA A 41 1.16 9.49 1.22
CA ALA A 41 -0.14 8.85 1.45
C ALA A 41 -0.67 9.10 2.86
N LEU A 42 0.20 9.03 3.89
CA LEU A 42 -0.16 9.40 5.26
C LEU A 42 -0.51 10.88 5.41
N ARG A 43 0.37 11.77 4.92
CA ARG A 43 0.23 13.23 5.06
C ARG A 43 -1.03 13.78 4.41
N THR A 44 -1.44 13.18 3.29
CA THR A 44 -2.63 13.58 2.53
C THR A 44 -3.92 12.92 3.02
N GLY A 45 -3.82 11.97 3.95
CA GLY A 45 -4.97 11.20 4.44
C GLY A 45 -5.47 10.12 3.48
N GLY A 46 -4.76 9.83 2.39
CA GLY A 46 -5.07 8.69 1.51
C GLY A 46 -4.79 7.33 2.16
N MET A 47 -3.99 7.32 3.22
CA MET A 47 -3.76 6.16 4.09
C MET A 47 -3.75 6.60 5.55
N VAL A 48 -4.37 5.80 6.41
CA VAL A 48 -4.35 5.96 7.86
C VAL A 48 -3.82 4.67 8.48
N VAL A 49 -2.82 4.80 9.35
CA VAL A 49 -2.28 3.68 10.12
C VAL A 49 -2.51 4.01 11.59
N SER A 50 -3.24 3.13 12.30
CA SER A 50 -3.58 3.35 13.70
C SER A 50 -3.46 2.06 14.52
N GLY A 51 -2.95 2.15 15.74
CA GLY A 51 -2.77 1.03 16.63
C GLY A 51 -1.70 1.29 17.69
N ARG A 52 -0.90 0.27 18.00
CA ARG A 52 0.20 0.43 18.95
C ARG A 52 1.30 1.35 18.35
N PRO A 53 1.78 2.42 19.02
CA PRO A 53 2.75 3.36 18.44
C PRO A 53 4.09 2.73 18.00
N ALA A 54 4.46 1.60 18.59
CA ALA A 54 5.63 0.84 18.15
C ALA A 54 5.39 0.16 16.79
N LEU A 55 4.18 -0.35 16.55
CA LEU A 55 3.81 -1.01 15.29
C LEU A 55 3.54 0.00 14.18
N GLU A 56 2.90 1.13 14.48
CA GLU A 56 2.71 2.21 13.50
C GLU A 56 4.04 2.67 12.90
N ARG A 57 5.07 2.82 13.74
CA ARG A 57 6.42 3.20 13.31
C ARG A 57 7.16 2.09 12.57
N ALA A 58 6.87 0.82 12.88
CA ALA A 58 7.52 -0.33 12.25
C ALA A 58 6.88 -0.70 10.90
N PHE A 59 5.58 -0.48 10.75
CA PHE A 59 4.79 -0.91 9.60
C PHE A 59 5.35 -0.51 8.23
N PRO A 60 5.83 0.73 8.00
CA PRO A 60 6.40 1.10 6.70
C PRO A 60 7.58 0.22 6.27
N GLY A 61 8.34 -0.32 7.24
CA GLY A 61 9.47 -1.22 6.98
C GLY A 61 9.05 -2.66 6.67
N TRP A 62 7.79 -3.04 6.88
CA TRP A 62 7.29 -4.38 6.56
C TRP A 62 6.91 -4.51 5.09
N LEU A 63 6.53 -3.39 4.46
CA LEU A 63 6.12 -3.36 3.06
C LEU A 63 7.33 -3.49 2.13
N ARG A 64 7.36 -4.58 1.37
CA ARG A 64 8.24 -4.69 0.20
C ARG A 64 7.51 -4.08 -1.00
N LEU A 65 8.04 -2.99 -1.51
CA LEU A 65 7.55 -2.39 -2.75
C LEU A 65 7.76 -3.35 -3.94
N SER A 66 7.04 -3.09 -5.02
CA SER A 66 7.22 -3.79 -6.28
C SER A 66 8.69 -3.73 -6.74
N LEU A 67 9.17 -4.79 -7.38
CA LEU A 67 10.51 -4.83 -7.98
C LEU A 67 10.71 -3.76 -9.07
N LEU A 68 9.62 -3.17 -9.56
CA LEU A 68 9.62 -2.13 -10.58
C LEU A 68 9.40 -0.73 -10.00
N ALA A 69 9.41 -0.56 -8.67
CA ALA A 69 9.07 0.72 -8.05
C ALA A 69 10.00 1.87 -8.45
N ASP A 70 11.27 1.57 -8.73
CA ASP A 70 12.26 2.55 -9.21
C ASP A 70 12.28 2.71 -10.74
N VAL A 71 11.46 1.93 -11.45
CA VAL A 71 11.38 2.02 -12.91
C VAL A 71 10.44 3.15 -13.28
N ALA A 72 10.98 4.19 -13.92
CA ALA A 72 10.19 5.31 -14.40
C ALA A 72 9.04 4.83 -15.30
N ARG A 73 7.81 5.20 -14.93
CA ARG A 73 6.64 4.92 -15.74
C ARG A 73 6.77 5.67 -17.08
N PRO A 74 6.52 5.02 -18.23
CA PRO A 74 6.48 5.74 -19.49
C PRO A 74 5.40 6.82 -19.40
N SER A 75 5.79 8.07 -19.62
CA SER A 75 4.86 9.19 -19.81
C SER A 75 3.98 8.82 -20.99
N GLY A 76 2.69 8.57 -20.73
CA GLY A 76 1.80 7.94 -21.69
C GLY A 76 1.94 8.54 -23.09
N VAL A 77 2.11 7.67 -24.10
CA VAL A 77 1.70 8.00 -25.48
C VAL A 77 0.26 8.48 -25.35
N GLY A 78 0.04 9.76 -25.69
CA GLY A 78 -1.26 10.41 -25.57
C GLY A 78 -2.33 9.52 -26.17
N ARG A 79 -3.50 9.46 -25.52
CA ARG A 79 -4.70 8.88 -26.15
C ARG A 79 -4.81 9.52 -27.53
N VAL A 80 -4.59 8.74 -28.58
CA VAL A 80 -4.94 9.15 -29.93
C VAL A 80 -6.41 9.48 -29.86
N GLY A 81 -6.73 10.77 -29.96
CA GLY A 81 -8.12 11.22 -30.03
C GLY A 81 -8.77 10.47 -31.19
N ALA A 82 -9.95 9.91 -30.95
CA ALA A 82 -10.79 9.47 -32.04
C ALA A 82 -11.04 10.70 -32.95
N ALA A 83 -10.51 10.65 -34.17
CA ALA A 83 -10.83 11.58 -35.24
C ALA A 83 -12.26 11.26 -35.77
N PRO A 84 -12.93 12.24 -36.40
CA PRO A 84 -14.37 12.49 -36.30
C PRO A 84 -15.29 11.39 -36.87
#